data_AF-A0A7D5UMS5-F1
#
_entry.id   AF-A0A7D5UMS5-F1
#
_cell.length_a   1.000
_cell.length_b   1.000
_cell.length_c   1.000
_cell.angle_alpha   90.00
_cell.angle_beta   90.00
_cell.angle_gamma   90.00
#
_symmetry.space_group_name_H-M   'P 1'
#
loop_
_entity.id
_entity.type
_entity.pdbx_description
1 polymer ?
#
loop_
_entity_poly.entity_id
_entity_poly.type
_entity_poly.pdbx_seq_one_letter_code
_entity_poly.pdbx_strand_id
1 'polypeptide(L)'
;MPHPTSLPLIGTKLALLTAGSGTKLHEYIDRRHNQLGPIFYERLDGSADIVFISDPTLIKTVFIKLEGKYPAHILPEPWVLYEKLYGSKRGLFFMNGEEWLKNRRVMNKHLLLEGAEKRLEVPVKRTIENFISKWKLNAKKSNINPDLESEFYRL
;
A
#
# COMPACT_ATOMS: atom_id res chain seq x y z
N MET A 1 -17.08 -11.59 -16.40
CA MET A 1 -16.06 -10.51 -16.37
C MET A 1 -14.80 -11.05 -17.02
N PRO A 2 -14.03 -10.25 -17.78
CA PRO A 2 -12.78 -10.71 -18.39
C PRO A 2 -11.87 -11.33 -17.33
N HIS A 3 -11.23 -12.45 -17.67
CA HIS A 3 -10.25 -13.12 -16.83
C HIS A 3 -9.26 -13.88 -17.70
N PRO A 4 -8.00 -14.03 -17.26
CA PRO A 4 -7.06 -14.88 -17.96
C PRO A 4 -7.44 -16.35 -17.79
N THR A 5 -6.92 -17.21 -18.67
CA THR A 5 -6.94 -18.65 -18.46
C THR A 5 -6.15 -18.98 -17.20
N SER A 6 -6.76 -19.75 -16.29
CA SER A 6 -6.19 -20.11 -15.01
C SER A 6 -6.29 -21.61 -14.76
N LEU A 7 -5.34 -22.17 -13.99
CA LEU A 7 -5.39 -23.58 -13.61
C LEU A 7 -6.40 -23.77 -12.48
N PRO A 8 -7.16 -24.89 -12.47
CA PRO A 8 -8.01 -25.23 -11.33
C PRO A 8 -7.09 -25.40 -10.12
N LEU A 9 -7.31 -24.66 -9.04
CA LEU A 9 -6.52 -24.59 -7.78
C LEU A 9 -5.41 -23.55 -7.72
N ILE A 10 -4.43 -23.57 -8.63
CA ILE A 10 -3.24 -22.67 -8.53
C ILE A 10 -3.53 -21.28 -9.13
N GLY A 11 -4.63 -21.16 -9.88
CA GLY A 11 -5.00 -19.91 -10.52
C GLY A 11 -3.94 -19.50 -11.55
N THR A 12 -3.43 -18.28 -11.44
CA THR A 12 -2.38 -17.74 -12.30
C THR A 12 -1.03 -17.58 -11.61
N LYS A 13 -0.84 -18.20 -10.44
CA LYS A 13 0.39 -18.09 -9.63
C LYS A 13 1.65 -18.37 -10.42
N LEU A 14 1.63 -19.40 -11.28
CA LEU A 14 2.79 -19.73 -12.11
C LEU A 14 3.11 -18.61 -13.12
N ALA A 15 2.08 -18.03 -13.76
CA ALA A 15 2.26 -16.89 -14.66
C ALA A 15 2.85 -15.69 -13.92
N LEU A 16 2.36 -15.39 -12.72
CA LEU A 16 2.93 -14.34 -11.87
C LEU A 16 4.39 -14.63 -11.49
N LEU A 17 4.72 -15.87 -11.11
CA LEU A 17 6.09 -16.26 -10.78
C LEU A 17 7.03 -16.08 -11.97
N THR A 18 6.63 -16.55 -13.17
CA THR A 18 7.42 -16.38 -14.40
C THR A 18 7.58 -14.91 -14.81
N ALA A 19 6.66 -14.04 -14.36
CA ALA A 19 6.70 -12.61 -14.61
C ALA A 19 7.57 -11.83 -13.59
N GLY A 20 8.20 -12.49 -12.62
CA GLY A 20 9.02 -11.83 -11.59
C GLY A 20 8.36 -11.74 -10.21
N SER A 21 7.28 -12.50 -9.98
CA SER A 21 6.59 -12.61 -8.69
C SER A 21 6.06 -11.25 -8.19
N GLY A 22 5.87 -11.09 -6.87
CA GLY A 22 5.33 -9.89 -6.25
C GLY A 22 6.12 -8.61 -6.57
N THR A 23 7.43 -8.70 -6.80
CA THR A 23 8.27 -7.53 -7.15
C THR A 23 7.89 -6.91 -8.49
N LYS A 24 7.30 -7.70 -9.39
CA LYS A 24 6.85 -7.31 -10.73
C LYS A 24 5.32 -7.36 -10.88
N LEU A 25 4.58 -7.39 -9.77
CA LEU A 25 3.12 -7.46 -9.79
C LEU A 25 2.51 -6.28 -10.57
N HIS A 26 3.04 -5.07 -10.42
CA HIS A 26 2.54 -3.89 -11.12
C HIS A 26 2.70 -4.01 -12.65
N GLU A 27 3.84 -4.46 -13.16
CA GLU A 27 4.06 -4.73 -14.60
C GLU A 27 3.20 -5.90 -15.10
N TYR A 28 2.97 -6.89 -14.25
CA TYR A 28 2.09 -8.01 -14.58
C TYR A 28 0.65 -7.56 -14.74
N ILE A 29 0.12 -6.77 -13.80
CA ILE A 29 -1.26 -6.25 -13.82
C ILE A 29 -1.45 -5.21 -14.94
N ASP A 30 -0.46 -4.38 -15.22
CA ASP A 30 -0.50 -3.45 -16.37
C ASP A 30 -0.67 -4.21 -17.69
N ARG A 31 0.14 -5.23 -17.94
CA ARG A 31 -0.02 -6.11 -19.11
C ARG A 31 -1.38 -6.79 -19.16
N ARG A 32 -1.97 -7.14 -18.02
CA ARG A 32 -3.33 -7.71 -17.95
C ARG A 32 -4.40 -6.70 -18.33
N HIS A 33 -4.29 -5.44 -17.90
CA HIS A 33 -5.21 -4.39 -18.34
C HIS A 33 -5.12 -4.15 -19.85
N ASN A 34 -3.91 -4.19 -20.42
CA ASN A 34 -3.72 -4.10 -21.88
C ASN A 34 -4.37 -5.26 -22.64
N GLN A 35 -4.48 -6.45 -22.04
CA GLN A 35 -5.06 -7.65 -22.65
C GLN A 35 -6.57 -7.79 -22.44
N LEU A 36 -7.05 -7.49 -21.23
CA LEU A 36 -8.40 -7.83 -20.76
C LEU A 36 -9.29 -6.59 -20.60
N GLY A 37 -8.70 -5.40 -20.73
CA GLY A 37 -9.38 -4.13 -20.64
C GLY A 37 -9.38 -3.52 -19.23
N PRO A 38 -10.22 -2.50 -18.99
CA PRO A 38 -10.17 -1.68 -17.79
C PRO A 38 -10.66 -2.37 -16.51
N ILE A 39 -11.30 -3.53 -16.64
CA ILE A 39 -11.76 -4.35 -15.52
C ILE A 39 -11.62 -5.83 -15.86
N PHE A 40 -10.98 -6.56 -14.96
CA PHE A 40 -10.86 -8.01 -15.04
C PHE A 40 -10.79 -8.60 -13.63
N TYR A 41 -10.99 -9.90 -13.48
CA TYR A 41 -10.59 -10.57 -12.25
C TYR A 41 -9.55 -11.64 -12.52
N GLU A 42 -8.81 -11.95 -11.48
CA GLU A 42 -7.79 -12.97 -11.48
C GLU A 42 -7.66 -13.60 -10.11
N ARG A 43 -7.39 -14.91 -10.10
CA ARG A 43 -7.08 -15.67 -8.89
C ARG A 43 -5.58 -15.86 -8.81
N LEU A 44 -4.87 -14.96 -8.14
CA LEU A 44 -3.41 -14.91 -8.18
C LEU A 44 -2.73 -16.07 -7.45
N ASP A 45 -3.22 -16.45 -6.28
CA ASP A 45 -2.59 -17.45 -5.40
C ASP A 45 -3.50 -18.66 -5.11
N GLY A 46 -4.68 -18.70 -5.74
CA GLY A 46 -5.69 -19.74 -5.53
C GLY A 46 -6.67 -19.47 -4.39
N SER A 47 -6.40 -18.48 -3.52
CA SER A 47 -7.17 -18.29 -2.28
C SER A 47 -8.36 -17.33 -2.42
N ALA A 48 -8.25 -16.34 -3.31
CA ALA A 48 -9.29 -15.34 -3.50
C ALA A 48 -9.35 -14.86 -4.96
N ASP A 49 -10.57 -14.54 -5.41
CA ASP A 49 -10.78 -13.83 -6.67
C ASP A 49 -10.55 -12.33 -6.42
N ILE A 50 -9.60 -11.73 -7.14
CA ILE A 50 -9.26 -10.32 -7.03
C ILE A 50 -9.73 -9.62 -8.30
N VAL A 51 -10.52 -8.55 -8.12
CA VAL A 51 -10.96 -7.69 -9.23
C VAL A 51 -9.99 -6.52 -9.36
N PHE A 52 -9.40 -6.38 -10.55
CA PHE A 52 -8.53 -5.27 -10.90
C PHE A 52 -9.31 -4.27 -11.75
N ILE A 53 -9.20 -2.99 -11.39
CA ILE A 53 -9.94 -1.89 -12.02
C ILE A 53 -8.95 -0.76 -12.32
N SER A 54 -8.90 -0.31 -13.58
CA SER A 54 -8.12 0.85 -14.00
C SER A 54 -8.99 2.01 -14.54
N ASP A 55 -10.28 1.78 -14.78
CA ASP A 55 -11.20 2.84 -15.19
C ASP A 55 -11.57 3.76 -14.00
N PRO A 56 -11.37 5.09 -14.12
CA PRO A 56 -11.62 6.03 -13.03
C PRO A 56 -13.10 6.15 -12.64
N THR A 57 -14.02 5.88 -13.57
CA THR A 57 -15.47 5.94 -13.32
C THR A 57 -15.94 4.71 -12.52
N LEU A 58 -15.37 3.54 -12.80
CA LEU A 58 -15.56 2.33 -12.00
C LEU A 58 -14.94 2.49 -10.61
N ILE A 59 -13.72 3.02 -10.50
CA ILE A 59 -13.08 3.31 -9.22
C ILE A 59 -13.94 4.25 -8.38
N LYS A 60 -14.44 5.35 -8.97
CA LYS A 60 -15.36 6.27 -8.32
C LYS A 60 -16.64 5.56 -7.87
N THR A 61 -17.18 4.65 -8.68
CA THR A 61 -18.38 3.88 -8.32
C THR A 61 -18.13 3.01 -7.10
N VAL A 62 -16.98 2.32 -7.03
CA VAL A 62 -16.60 1.52 -5.86
C VAL A 62 -16.55 2.38 -4.61
N PHE A 63 -15.75 3.45 -4.60
CA PHE A 63 -15.53 4.26 -3.40
C PHE A 63 -16.75 5.09 -2.98
N ILE A 64 -17.50 5.67 -3.93
CA ILE A 64 -18.59 6.58 -3.60
C ILE A 64 -19.91 5.85 -3.35
N LYS A 65 -20.15 4.72 -4.03
CA LYS A 65 -21.47 4.06 -4.00
C LYS A 65 -21.47 2.69 -3.32
N LEU A 66 -20.38 1.93 -3.36
CA LEU A 66 -20.40 0.50 -2.99
C LEU A 66 -19.63 0.18 -1.70
N GLU A 67 -18.56 0.90 -1.38
CA GLU A 67 -17.69 0.61 -0.22
C GLU A 67 -18.43 0.69 1.13
N GLY A 68 -19.43 1.57 1.21
CA GLY A 68 -20.25 1.73 2.40
C GLY A 68 -19.53 2.47 3.54
N LYS A 69 -20.05 2.31 4.77
CA LYS A 69 -19.59 3.08 5.95
C LYS A 69 -18.28 2.55 6.56
N TYR A 70 -17.98 1.28 6.33
CA TYR A 70 -16.87 0.56 6.96
C TYR A 70 -16.03 -0.12 5.88
N PRO A 71 -15.08 0.59 5.25
CA PRO A 71 -14.15 0.00 4.28
C PRO A 71 -13.40 -1.19 4.89
N ALA A 72 -13.25 -2.26 4.13
CA ALA A 72 -12.49 -3.44 4.53
C ALA A 72 -11.09 -3.42 3.92
N HIS A 73 -10.10 -3.88 4.67
CA HIS A 73 -8.71 -3.97 4.22
C HIS A 73 -8.34 -5.41 3.87
N ILE A 74 -7.68 -5.60 2.73
CA ILE A 74 -7.05 -6.88 2.41
C ILE A 74 -5.76 -6.97 3.23
N LEU A 75 -5.71 -7.92 4.15
CA LEU A 75 -4.56 -8.17 5.00
C LEU A 75 -3.74 -9.34 4.46
N PRO A 76 -2.40 -9.21 4.34
CA PRO A 76 -1.54 -10.35 4.07
C PRO A 76 -1.70 -11.44 5.15
N GLU A 77 -1.83 -12.70 4.73
CA GLU A 77 -1.97 -13.85 5.66
C GLU A 77 -0.87 -13.90 6.74
N PRO A 78 0.42 -13.64 6.44
CA PRO A 78 1.46 -13.64 7.48
C PRO A 78 1.19 -12.64 8.60
N TRP A 79 0.55 -11.50 8.28
CA TRP A 79 0.21 -10.49 9.27
C TRP A 79 -0.93 -10.97 10.16
N VAL A 80 -1.94 -11.63 9.60
CA VAL A 80 -3.04 -12.24 10.37
C VAL A 80 -2.51 -13.34 11.29
N LEU A 81 -1.61 -14.19 10.78
CA LEU A 81 -0.97 -15.25 11.56
C LEU A 81 -0.16 -14.69 12.74
N TYR A 82 0.64 -13.64 12.50
CA TYR A 82 1.42 -13.00 13.57
C TYR A 82 0.53 -12.53 14.73
N GLU A 83 -0.59 -11.88 14.43
CA GLU A 83 -1.53 -11.43 15.47
C GLU A 83 -2.15 -12.59 16.23
N LYS A 84 -2.48 -13.70 15.55
CA LYS A 84 -2.97 -14.92 16.19
C LYS A 84 -1.95 -15.55 17.13
N LEU A 85 -0.67 -15.52 16.76
CA LEU A 85 0.40 -16.12 17.56
C LEU A 85 0.77 -15.28 18.79
N TYR A 86 0.73 -13.95 18.67
CA TYR A 86 1.27 -13.05 19.70
C TYR A 86 0.21 -12.15 20.37
N GLY A 87 -1.06 -12.21 19.96
CA GLY A 87 -2.16 -11.43 20.54
C GLY A 87 -2.01 -9.91 20.37
N SER A 88 -1.19 -9.47 19.41
CA SER A 88 -0.85 -8.05 19.24
C SER A 88 -1.93 -7.32 18.45
N LYS A 89 -2.83 -6.62 19.15
CA LYS A 89 -3.77 -5.68 18.51
C LYS A 89 -2.99 -4.52 17.90
N ARG A 90 -3.22 -4.26 16.61
CA ARG A 90 -2.52 -3.25 15.83
C ARG A 90 -3.41 -2.06 15.49
N GLY A 91 -2.83 -1.05 14.85
CA GLY A 91 -3.50 0.21 14.52
C GLY A 91 -4.60 0.08 13.46
N LEU A 92 -5.09 1.23 13.00
CA LEU A 92 -6.26 1.38 12.11
C LEU A 92 -6.32 0.39 10.94
N PHE A 93 -5.18 0.07 10.33
CA PHE A 93 -5.12 -0.83 9.17
C PHE A 93 -5.67 -2.24 9.44
N PHE A 94 -5.66 -2.69 10.69
CA PHE A 94 -6.10 -4.03 11.12
C PHE A 94 -7.50 -4.03 11.74
N MET A 95 -8.09 -2.85 11.96
CA MET A 95 -9.43 -2.72 12.52
C MET A 95 -10.48 -2.80 11.40
N ASN A 96 -11.67 -3.29 11.72
CA ASN A 96 -12.81 -3.33 10.80
C ASN A 96 -14.08 -2.78 11.47
N GLY A 97 -15.11 -2.51 10.67
CA GLY A 97 -16.44 -2.15 11.19
C GLY A 97 -16.45 -0.88 12.05
N GLU A 98 -17.21 -0.93 13.14
CA GLU A 98 -17.38 0.20 14.07
C GLU A 98 -16.11 0.55 14.82
N GLU A 99 -15.29 -0.45 15.17
CA GLU A 99 -14.00 -0.23 15.81
C GLU A 99 -13.10 0.62 14.93
N TRP A 100 -13.00 0.27 13.64
CA TRP A 100 -12.27 1.07 12.66
C TRP A 100 -12.81 2.50 12.60
N LEU A 101 -14.12 2.68 12.45
CA LEU A 101 -14.70 4.02 12.28
C LEU A 101 -14.46 4.90 13.50
N LYS A 102 -14.64 4.35 14.71
CA LYS A 102 -14.42 5.07 15.97
C LYS A 102 -12.99 5.58 16.04
N ASN A 103 -12.02 4.70 15.84
CA ASN A 103 -10.59 5.06 15.92
C ASN A 103 -10.18 5.97 14.74
N ARG A 104 -10.70 5.73 13.53
CA ARG A 104 -10.39 6.54 12.34
C ARG A 104 -10.82 8.00 12.54
N ARG A 105 -12.00 8.23 13.12
CA ARG A 105 -12.49 9.58 13.44
C ARG A 105 -11.59 10.31 14.44
N VAL A 106 -11.03 9.59 15.42
CA VAL A 106 -10.07 10.18 16.36
C VAL A 106 -8.79 10.56 15.64
N MET A 107 -8.19 9.63 14.90
CA MET A 107 -6.91 9.87 14.20
C MET A 107 -7.01 10.96 13.14
N ASN A 108 -8.13 11.05 12.40
CA ASN A 108 -8.33 12.11 11.41
C ASN A 108 -8.18 13.52 12.03
N LYS A 109 -8.62 13.74 13.28
CA LYS A 109 -8.48 15.05 13.96
C LYS A 109 -7.02 15.45 14.19
N HIS A 110 -6.14 14.46 14.29
CA HIS A 110 -4.73 14.66 14.59
C HIS A 110 -3.83 14.63 13.36
N LEU A 111 -4.30 14.02 12.26
CA LEU A 111 -3.48 13.78 11.07
C LEU A 111 -4.01 14.40 9.78
N LEU A 112 -5.33 14.54 9.63
CA LEU A 112 -5.97 14.93 8.36
C LEU A 112 -6.87 16.17 8.48
N LEU A 113 -7.12 16.66 9.70
CA LEU A 113 -7.83 17.91 9.91
C LEU A 113 -6.94 19.07 9.46
N GLU A 114 -7.53 20.06 8.82
CA GLU A 114 -6.84 21.28 8.41
C GLU A 114 -6.11 21.92 9.60
N GLY A 115 -4.82 22.22 9.45
CA GLY A 115 -3.97 22.77 10.50
C GLY A 115 -3.31 21.73 11.40
N ALA A 116 -3.65 20.44 11.29
CA ALA A 116 -3.01 19.38 12.07
C ALA A 116 -1.52 19.22 11.70
N GLU A 117 -1.16 19.49 10.45
CA GLU A 117 0.21 19.45 9.92
C GLU A 117 1.16 20.42 10.65
N LYS A 118 0.64 21.54 11.17
CA LYS A 118 1.43 22.53 11.92
C LYS A 118 2.11 21.93 13.15
N ARG A 119 1.51 20.89 13.75
CA ARG A 119 2.10 20.18 14.90
C ARG A 119 3.33 19.38 14.51
N LEU A 120 3.41 18.96 13.24
CA LEU A 120 4.53 18.18 12.69
C LEU A 120 5.55 19.08 11.97
N GLU A 121 5.19 20.33 11.67
CA GLU A 121 6.03 21.25 10.88
C GLU A 121 7.43 21.44 11.47
N VAL A 122 7.52 21.78 12.76
CA VAL A 122 8.81 22.03 13.44
C VAL A 122 9.71 20.78 13.44
N PRO A 123 9.26 19.60 13.93
CA PRO A 123 10.12 18.42 13.91
C PRO A 123 10.50 17.98 12.49
N VAL A 124 9.58 18.06 11.51
CA VAL A 124 9.88 17.72 10.11
C VAL A 124 10.92 18.65 9.52
N LYS A 125 10.73 19.98 9.66
CA LYS A 125 11.70 20.97 9.16
C LYS A 125 13.07 20.77 9.77
N ARG A 126 13.14 20.59 11.10
CA ARG A 126 14.41 20.35 11.80
C ARG A 126 15.12 19.10 11.29
N THR A 127 14.39 17.99 11.08
CA THR A 127 14.97 16.76 10.54
C THR A 127 15.55 16.99 9.15
N ILE A 128 14.81 17.67 8.27
CA ILE A 128 15.26 18.01 6.91
C ILE A 128 16.49 18.94 6.95
N GLU A 129 16.47 19.99 7.77
CA GLU A 129 17.58 20.93 7.92
C GLU A 129 18.85 20.24 8.40
N ASN A 130 18.74 19.36 9.39
CA ASN A 130 19.86 18.57 9.91
C ASN A 130 20.43 17.64 8.83
N PHE A 131 19.55 16.97 8.08
CA PHE A 131 19.93 16.09 6.97
C PHE A 131 20.70 16.84 5.88
N ILE A 132 20.14 17.95 5.39
CA ILE A 132 20.78 18.80 4.37
C ILE A 132 22.11 19.35 4.89
N SER A 133 22.17 19.77 6.15
CA SER A 133 23.41 20.30 6.74
C SER A 133 24.52 19.25 6.80
N LYS A 134 24.17 18.02 7.20
CA LYS A 134 25.08 16.87 7.19
C LYS A 134 25.62 16.59 5.79
N TRP A 135 24.75 16.62 4.78
CA TRP A 135 25.15 16.43 3.39
C TRP A 135 26.07 17.54 2.88
N LYS A 136 25.75 18.80 3.14
CA LYS A 136 26.62 19.93 2.79
C LYS A 136 28.00 19.81 3.41
N LEU A 137 28.09 19.33 4.66
CA LEU A 137 29.35 19.11 5.34
C LEU A 137 30.14 17.94 4.72
N ASN A 138 29.48 16.84 4.39
CA ASN A 138 30.11 15.68 3.72
C ASN A 138 30.62 16.04 2.32
N ALA A 139 29.84 16.77 1.53
CA ALA A 139 30.23 17.26 0.21
C ALA A 139 31.47 18.14 0.27
N LYS A 140 31.57 19.07 1.25
CA LYS A 140 32.76 19.89 1.46
C LYS A 140 34.02 19.08 1.79
N LYS A 141 33.86 17.91 2.39
CA LYS A 141 34.96 16.98 2.71
C LYS A 141 35.30 16.03 1.56
N SER A 142 34.70 16.21 0.38
CA SER A 142 34.76 15.26 -0.74
C SER A 142 34.32 13.85 -0.37
N ASN A 143 33.55 13.69 0.71
CA ASN A 143 33.01 12.41 1.15
C ASN A 143 31.62 12.24 0.52
N ILE A 144 31.61 11.79 -0.73
CA ILE A 144 30.37 11.51 -1.46
C ILE A 144 29.93 10.09 -1.11
N ASN A 145 28.79 9.95 -0.43
CA ASN A 145 28.19 8.64 -0.25
C ASN A 145 27.54 8.21 -1.58
N PRO A 146 27.98 7.10 -2.20
CA PRO A 146 27.38 6.61 -3.43
C PRO A 146 25.97 6.03 -3.21
N ASP A 147 25.61 5.64 -1.98
CA ASP A 147 24.33 5.04 -1.62
C ASP A 147 23.43 6.04 -0.88
N LEU A 148 22.88 6.98 -1.66
CA LEU A 148 21.96 8.00 -1.14
C LEU A 148 20.64 7.40 -0.66
N GLU A 149 20.19 6.30 -1.27
CA GLU A 149 18.96 5.61 -0.92
C GLU A 149 18.99 5.16 0.55
N SER A 150 20.09 4.52 0.97
CA SER A 150 20.27 4.10 2.36
C SER A 150 20.20 5.25 3.37
N GLU A 151 20.57 6.47 2.97
CA GLU A 151 20.51 7.64 3.84
C GLU A 151 19.08 8.17 3.98
N PHE A 152 18.26 8.12 2.92
CA PHE A 152 16.86 8.52 2.99
C PHE A 152 16.03 7.59 3.89
N TYR A 153 16.37 6.30 3.96
CA TYR A 153 15.71 5.35 4.87
C TYR A 153 16.10 5.50 6.35
N ARG A 154 17.11 6.32 6.66
CA ARG A 154 17.60 6.57 8.04
C ARG A 154 17.16 7.94 8.61
N LEU A 155 16.41 8.72 7.84
CA LEU A 155 15.76 9.97 8.26
C LEU A 155 14.64 9.72 9.27
#